data_AF-A0A7X3VZB0-F1
#
_entry.id   AF-A0A7X3VZB0-F1
#
_cell.length_a   1.000
_cell.length_b   1.000
_cell.length_c   1.000
_cell.angle_alpha   90.00
_cell.angle_beta   90.00
_cell.angle_gamma   90.00
#
_symmetry.space_group_name_H-M   'P 1'
#
loop_
_entity.id
_entity.type
_entity.pdbx_description
1 polymer ?
#
loop_
_entity_poly.entity_id
_entity_poly.type
_entity_poly.pdbx_seq_one_letter_code
_entity_poly.pdbx_strand_id
1 'polypeptide(L)'
;MPKLINVKLDLKLPGIGGISGTWEPDESEVRAAWELYVEMVTRTPLGGISPRDGSLREALDSIYSLFDTTRGVLRRYGPGVARPKSGHELSFGYFAVSMLNLVLRPLLTEWHPKLRSWERDNPHLDESEWEERCDFLNALDEVRAQLQQYAGLFVEVAEVPELMEGEDATTTAA
;
A
#
# COMPACT_ATOMS: atom_id res chain seq x y z
N MET A 1 -7.86 18.24 19.94
CA MET A 1 -9.13 17.47 19.93
C MET A 1 -9.04 16.50 18.78
N PRO A 2 -9.54 15.27 18.89
CA PRO A 2 -9.59 14.34 17.77
C PRO A 2 -10.37 14.98 16.60
N LYS A 3 -9.86 14.84 15.37
CA LYS A 3 -10.50 15.37 14.17
C LYS A 3 -11.32 14.26 13.53
N LEU A 4 -12.58 14.53 13.19
CA LEU A 4 -13.39 13.60 12.42
C LEU A 4 -12.99 13.67 10.93
N ILE A 5 -12.66 12.54 10.36
CA ILE A 5 -12.23 12.38 8.96
C ILE A 5 -13.29 11.56 8.21
N ASN A 6 -13.67 12.03 7.03
CA ASN A 6 -14.51 11.28 6.11
C ASN A 6 -13.60 10.47 5.19
N VAL A 7 -13.65 9.15 5.32
CA VAL A 7 -12.78 8.25 4.57
C VAL A 7 -13.52 7.73 3.34
N LYS A 8 -12.83 7.76 2.20
CA LYS A 8 -13.26 7.12 0.95
C LYS A 8 -12.03 6.59 0.21
N LEU A 9 -11.86 5.28 0.22
CA LEU A 9 -10.85 4.56 -0.56
C LEU A 9 -11.55 3.80 -1.70
N ASP A 10 -11.19 4.08 -2.94
CA ASP A 10 -11.66 3.36 -4.13
C ASP A 10 -10.64 2.27 -4.48
N LEU A 11 -10.86 1.08 -3.94
CA LEU A 11 -9.92 -0.03 -4.04
C LEU A 11 -10.21 -0.94 -5.24
N LYS A 12 -11.19 -0.59 -6.09
CA LYS A 12 -11.66 -1.40 -7.25
C LYS A 12 -11.83 -2.90 -6.93
N LEU A 13 -12.19 -3.22 -5.69
CA LEU A 13 -12.26 -4.61 -5.23
C LEU A 13 -13.52 -5.31 -5.78
N PRO A 14 -13.43 -6.56 -6.24
CA PRO A 14 -14.58 -7.31 -6.72
C PRO A 14 -15.70 -7.38 -5.66
N GLY A 15 -16.88 -6.87 -5.99
CA GLY A 15 -18.10 -6.99 -5.18
C GLY A 15 -18.29 -5.98 -4.02
N ILE A 16 -17.23 -5.27 -3.61
CA ILE A 16 -17.32 -4.25 -2.53
C ILE A 16 -16.89 -2.85 -2.98
N GLY A 17 -16.18 -2.72 -4.10
CA GLY A 17 -15.75 -1.43 -4.67
C GLY A 17 -14.63 -0.77 -3.87
N GLY A 18 -14.88 -0.46 -2.59
CA GLY A 18 -13.94 0.26 -1.74
C GLY A 18 -14.34 0.30 -0.26
N ILE A 19 -13.68 1.18 0.48
CA ILE A 19 -13.93 1.41 1.92
C ILE A 19 -14.44 2.84 2.07
N SER A 20 -15.55 3.02 2.77
CA SER A 20 -16.08 4.34 3.09
C SER A 20 -16.63 4.41 4.50
N GLY A 21 -16.48 5.55 5.17
CA GLY A 21 -17.07 5.77 6.49
C GLY A 21 -16.45 6.97 7.19
N THR A 22 -16.62 7.02 8.50
CA THR A 22 -16.05 8.08 9.35
C THR A 22 -15.01 7.50 10.28
N TRP A 23 -13.95 8.26 10.54
CA TRP A 23 -12.86 7.89 11.43
C TRP A 23 -12.46 9.09 12.28
N GLU A 24 -12.42 8.89 13.60
CA GLU A 24 -11.95 9.86 14.58
C GLU A 24 -10.71 9.28 15.27
N PRO A 25 -9.50 9.44 14.70
CA PRO A 25 -8.28 8.83 15.22
C PRO A 25 -7.87 9.43 16.56
N ASP A 26 -7.52 8.56 17.52
CA ASP A 26 -6.86 8.98 18.75
C ASP A 26 -5.34 9.16 18.57
N GLU A 27 -4.64 9.69 19.58
CA GLU A 27 -3.19 9.92 19.51
C GLU A 27 -2.37 8.67 19.16
N SER A 28 -2.83 7.48 19.57
CA SER A 28 -2.12 6.23 19.27
C SER A 28 -2.28 5.84 17.80
N GLU A 29 -3.47 6.07 17.24
CA GLU A 29 -3.75 5.86 15.82
C GLU A 29 -3.03 6.87 14.93
N VAL A 30 -2.96 8.15 15.34
CA VAL A 30 -2.18 9.18 14.63
C VAL A 30 -0.70 8.80 14.55
N ARG A 31 -0.10 8.37 15.66
CA ARG A 31 1.31 7.92 15.68
C ARG A 31 1.53 6.67 14.84
N ALA A 32 0.60 5.71 14.87
CA ALA A 32 0.68 4.50 14.08
C ALA A 32 0.55 4.78 12.57
N ALA A 33 -0.37 5.69 12.20
CA ALA A 33 -0.54 6.16 10.82
C ALA A 33 0.73 6.83 10.30
N TRP A 34 1.34 7.71 11.09
CA TRP A 34 2.63 8.32 10.74
C TRP A 34 3.74 7.28 10.54
N GLU A 35 3.92 6.33 11.48
CA GLU A 35 4.96 5.30 11.36
C GLU A 35 4.77 4.46 10.10
N LEU A 36 3.54 4.03 9.81
CA LEU A 36 3.26 3.24 8.61
C LEU A 36 3.37 4.07 7.32
N TYR A 37 2.95 5.34 7.34
CA TYR A 37 3.11 6.26 6.22
C TYR A 37 4.58 6.41 5.80
N VAL A 38 5.47 6.68 6.75
CA VAL A 38 6.91 6.82 6.50
C VAL A 38 7.47 5.55 5.83
N GLU A 39 7.10 4.38 6.36
CA GLU A 39 7.51 3.10 5.77
C GLU A 39 6.96 2.89 4.36
N MET A 40 5.74 3.34 4.08
CA MET A 40 5.15 3.22 2.74
C MET A 40 5.86 4.11 1.72
N VAL A 41 6.10 5.39 2.05
CA VAL A 41 6.62 6.39 1.10
C VAL A 41 8.14 6.33 0.90
N THR A 42 8.87 5.71 1.81
CA THR A 42 10.34 5.55 1.69
C THR A 42 10.75 4.22 1.07
N ARG A 43 9.80 3.30 0.87
CA ARG A 43 10.07 2.01 0.24
C ARG A 43 9.81 2.07 -1.26
N THR A 44 10.56 1.28 -2.01
CA THR A 44 10.46 1.09 -3.46
C THR A 44 9.05 0.84 -4.04
N PRO A 45 8.03 0.28 -3.33
CA PRO A 45 6.74 -0.01 -3.94
C PRO A 45 6.08 1.23 -4.54
N LEU A 46 6.25 2.41 -3.95
CA LEU A 46 5.62 3.66 -4.42
C LEU A 46 6.46 4.44 -5.44
N GLY A 47 7.77 4.16 -5.56
CA GLY A 47 8.70 4.90 -6.42
C GLY A 47 8.82 4.41 -7.86
N GLY A 48 7.88 3.57 -8.34
CA GLY A 48 7.97 2.95 -9.67
C GLY A 48 8.99 1.80 -9.74
N ILE A 49 8.83 0.88 -10.70
CA ILE A 49 9.94 0.01 -11.13
C ILE A 49 10.59 0.85 -12.22
N SER A 50 11.73 1.48 -11.93
CA SER A 50 12.56 2.01 -13.01
C SER A 50 12.87 0.86 -13.96
N PRO A 51 12.67 1.00 -15.29
CA PRO A 51 13.05 -0.02 -16.27
C PRO A 51 14.54 -0.42 -16.21
N ARG A 52 15.35 0.29 -15.42
CA ARG A 52 16.79 0.08 -15.26
C ARG A 52 17.22 -0.51 -13.92
N ASP A 53 16.41 -0.47 -12.85
CA ASP A 53 16.96 -0.53 -11.49
C ASP A 53 16.32 -1.53 -10.50
N GLY A 54 15.45 -2.44 -10.93
CA GLY A 54 14.99 -3.49 -10.01
C GLY A 54 14.33 -4.69 -10.68
N SER A 55 14.61 -5.90 -10.17
CA SER A 55 13.98 -7.14 -10.63
C SER A 55 12.51 -7.20 -10.21
N LEU A 56 11.65 -7.84 -11.01
CA LEU A 56 10.25 -8.13 -10.64
C LEU A 56 10.15 -8.84 -9.28
N ARG A 57 11.15 -9.68 -8.95
CA ARG A 57 11.27 -10.35 -7.65
C ARG A 57 11.47 -9.36 -6.52
N GLU A 58 12.38 -8.40 -6.68
CA GLU A 58 12.66 -7.38 -5.67
C GLU A 58 11.44 -6.50 -5.41
N ALA A 59 10.67 -6.20 -6.46
CA ALA A 59 9.41 -5.48 -6.31
C ALA A 59 8.40 -6.27 -5.45
N LEU A 60 8.22 -7.57 -5.72
CA LEU A 60 7.35 -8.44 -4.93
C LEU A 60 7.84 -8.58 -3.48
N ASP A 61 9.15 -8.76 -3.26
CA ASP A 61 9.74 -8.89 -1.92
C ASP A 61 9.59 -7.59 -1.12
N SER A 62 9.74 -6.43 -1.79
CA SER A 62 9.50 -5.12 -1.18
C SER A 62 8.04 -4.95 -0.76
N ILE A 63 7.08 -5.37 -1.58
CA ILE A 63 5.66 -5.39 -1.19
C ILE A 63 5.41 -6.36 -0.04
N TYR A 64 5.98 -7.57 -0.10
CA TYR A 64 5.83 -8.57 0.95
C TYR A 64 6.34 -8.03 2.30
N SER A 65 7.42 -7.27 2.30
CA SER A 65 8.01 -6.69 3.52
C SER A 65 7.07 -5.73 4.28
N LEU A 66 6.03 -5.19 3.63
CA LEU A 66 5.00 -4.38 4.29
C LEU A 66 4.18 -5.21 5.29
N PHE A 67 4.07 -6.53 5.13
CA PHE A 67 3.38 -7.37 6.11
C PHE A 67 4.05 -7.33 7.47
N ASP A 68 5.37 -7.53 7.50
CA ASP A 68 6.11 -7.55 8.76
C ASP A 68 6.20 -6.16 9.39
N THR A 69 6.33 -5.14 8.56
CA THR A 69 6.29 -3.73 8.99
C THR A 69 4.96 -3.39 9.63
N THR A 70 3.86 -3.66 8.94
CA THR A 70 2.50 -3.40 9.43
C THR A 70 2.20 -4.20 10.69
N ARG A 71 2.61 -5.47 10.77
CA ARG A 71 2.49 -6.28 12.00
C ARG A 71 3.32 -5.69 13.15
N GLY A 72 4.51 -5.16 12.84
CA GLY A 72 5.37 -4.46 13.80
C GLY A 72 4.65 -3.26 14.41
N VAL A 73 4.09 -2.39 13.57
CA VAL A 73 3.30 -1.23 14.00
C VAL A 73 2.12 -1.68 14.86
N LEU A 74 1.28 -2.61 14.39
CA LEU A 74 0.11 -3.09 15.13
C LEU A 74 0.47 -3.68 16.51
N ARG A 75 1.59 -4.41 16.61
CA ARG A 75 2.07 -4.95 17.89
C ARG A 75 2.61 -3.87 18.81
N ARG A 76 3.32 -2.87 18.27
CA ARG A 76 3.93 -1.77 19.03
C ARG A 76 2.88 -0.89 19.69
N TYR A 77 1.83 -0.51 18.95
CA TYR A 77 0.76 0.36 19.47
C TYR A 77 -0.35 -0.43 20.18
N GLY A 78 -0.39 -1.75 20.02
CA GLY A 78 -1.28 -2.64 20.76
C GLY A 78 -2.73 -2.62 20.27
N PRO A 79 -3.65 -3.34 20.95
CA PRO A 79 -5.03 -3.51 20.47
C PRO A 79 -5.84 -2.21 20.45
N GLY A 80 -5.37 -1.14 21.09
CA GLY A 80 -6.04 0.16 21.13
C GLY A 80 -6.25 0.76 19.74
N VAL A 81 -5.30 0.56 18.82
CA VAL A 81 -5.36 1.10 17.44
C VAL A 81 -6.29 0.30 16.52
N ALA A 82 -6.81 -0.85 16.95
CA ALA A 82 -7.73 -1.67 16.18
C ALA A 82 -9.17 -1.64 16.71
N ARG A 83 -9.41 -0.92 17.81
CA ARG A 83 -10.76 -0.76 18.37
C ARG A 83 -11.40 0.47 17.75
N PRO A 84 -12.57 0.36 17.10
CA PRO A 84 -13.31 1.53 16.68
C PRO A 84 -13.64 2.42 17.89
N LYS A 85 -13.52 3.74 17.72
CA LYS A 85 -13.73 4.74 18.78
C LYS A 85 -15.02 5.50 18.56
N SER A 86 -15.59 6.02 19.65
CA SER A 86 -16.72 6.96 19.65
C SER A 86 -17.95 6.56 18.81
N GLY A 87 -18.19 5.25 18.60
CA GLY A 87 -19.31 4.78 17.77
C GLY A 87 -19.08 4.86 16.25
N HIS A 88 -17.86 5.19 15.82
CA HIS A 88 -17.43 5.08 14.43
C HIS A 88 -17.04 3.65 14.08
N GLU A 89 -17.05 3.32 12.79
CA GLU A 89 -16.83 1.95 12.30
C GLU A 89 -15.35 1.66 11.99
N LEU A 90 -14.55 2.70 11.75
CA LEU A 90 -13.18 2.59 11.24
C LEU A 90 -12.14 2.81 12.33
N SER A 91 -10.96 2.21 12.13
CA SER A 91 -9.78 2.34 12.99
C SER A 91 -8.51 2.14 12.17
N PHE A 92 -7.36 2.59 12.68
CA PHE A 92 -6.06 2.33 12.05
C PHE A 92 -5.85 0.83 11.77
N GLY A 93 -6.18 -0.03 12.74
CA GLY A 93 -6.03 -1.47 12.62
C GLY A 93 -6.89 -2.08 11.49
N TYR A 94 -8.08 -1.53 11.27
CA TYR A 94 -8.92 -1.91 10.13
C TYR A 94 -8.26 -1.54 8.80
N PHE A 95 -7.71 -0.33 8.66
CA PHE A 95 -7.01 0.09 7.45
C PHE A 95 -5.73 -0.71 7.20
N ALA A 96 -4.92 -0.89 8.24
CA ALA A 96 -3.70 -1.69 8.17
C ALA A 96 -3.98 -3.12 7.69
N VAL A 97 -4.96 -3.80 8.28
CA VAL A 97 -5.29 -5.19 7.92
C VAL A 97 -5.98 -5.28 6.56
N SER A 98 -6.84 -4.32 6.20
CA SER A 98 -7.47 -4.28 4.88
C SER A 98 -6.45 -4.05 3.77
N MET A 99 -5.47 -3.15 3.94
CA MET A 99 -4.37 -2.97 2.99
C MET A 99 -3.63 -4.29 2.76
N LEU A 100 -3.24 -4.99 3.82
CA LEU A 100 -2.53 -6.27 3.70
C LEU A 100 -3.35 -7.33 2.96
N ASN A 101 -4.64 -7.48 3.30
CA ASN A 101 -5.43 -8.61 2.84
C ASN A 101 -6.20 -8.36 1.54
N LEU A 102 -6.62 -7.13 1.28
CA LEU A 102 -7.42 -6.77 0.12
C LEU A 102 -6.57 -6.24 -1.03
N VAL A 103 -5.43 -5.59 -0.72
CA VAL A 103 -4.54 -5.02 -1.75
C VAL A 103 -3.32 -5.90 -1.98
N LEU A 104 -2.52 -6.13 -0.93
CA LEU A 104 -1.22 -6.79 -1.12
C LEU A 104 -1.34 -8.30 -1.34
N ARG A 105 -2.18 -8.98 -0.55
CA ARG A 105 -2.30 -10.44 -0.60
C ARG A 105 -2.72 -10.99 -1.97
N PRO A 106 -3.72 -10.42 -2.68
CA PRO A 106 -4.09 -10.91 -4.01
C PRO A 106 -2.92 -10.86 -4.99
N LEU A 107 -2.22 -9.73 -5.08
CA LEU A 107 -1.04 -9.57 -5.93
C LEU A 107 0.02 -10.64 -5.61
N LEU A 108 0.40 -10.76 -4.34
CA LEU A 108 1.45 -11.69 -3.92
C LEU A 108 1.06 -13.16 -4.14
N THR A 109 -0.22 -13.49 -3.95
CA THR A 109 -0.73 -14.87 -4.13
C THR A 109 -0.71 -15.28 -5.59
N GLU A 110 -1.05 -14.36 -6.49
CA GLU A 110 -1.05 -14.58 -7.93
C GLU A 110 0.38 -14.65 -8.48
N TRP A 111 1.20 -13.65 -8.18
CA TRP A 111 2.41 -13.40 -8.95
C TRP A 111 3.67 -14.07 -8.39
N HIS A 112 3.80 -14.26 -7.06
CA HIS A 112 4.99 -14.96 -6.53
C HIS A 112 5.16 -16.39 -7.06
N PRO A 113 4.11 -17.24 -7.09
CA PRO A 113 4.27 -18.60 -7.61
C PRO A 113 4.61 -18.63 -9.10
N LYS A 114 3.96 -17.76 -9.89
CA LYS A 114 4.18 -17.67 -11.34
C LYS A 114 5.60 -17.25 -11.68
N LEU A 115 6.06 -16.12 -11.12
CA LEU A 115 7.42 -15.62 -11.33
C LEU A 115 8.45 -16.68 -10.90
N ARG A 116 8.29 -17.27 -9.72
CA ARG A 116 9.21 -18.32 -9.23
C ARG A 116 9.24 -19.56 -10.12
N SER A 117 8.11 -19.98 -10.67
CA SER A 117 8.07 -21.12 -11.60
C SER A 117 8.80 -20.78 -12.89
N TRP A 118 8.51 -19.61 -13.47
CA TRP A 118 9.13 -19.16 -14.69
C TRP A 118 10.65 -19.01 -14.55
N GLU A 119 11.14 -18.38 -13.48
CA GLU A 119 12.59 -18.22 -13.23
C GLU A 119 13.30 -19.57 -13.05
N ARG A 120 12.64 -20.54 -12.40
CA ARG A 120 13.18 -21.89 -12.23
C ARG A 120 13.31 -22.61 -13.57
N ASP A 121 12.31 -22.47 -14.42
CA ASP A 121 12.25 -23.19 -15.70
C ASP A 121 13.07 -22.46 -16.79
N ASN A 122 13.39 -21.17 -16.58
CA ASN A 122 14.13 -20.30 -17.51
C ASN A 122 15.36 -19.60 -16.86
N PRO A 123 16.32 -20.33 -16.27
CA PRO A 123 17.42 -19.75 -15.48
C PRO A 123 18.43 -18.90 -16.28
N HIS A 124 18.30 -18.86 -17.61
CA HIS A 124 19.19 -18.14 -18.52
C HIS A 124 18.49 -17.02 -19.30
N LEU A 125 17.17 -16.86 -19.13
CA LEU A 125 16.42 -15.79 -19.76
C LEU A 125 16.34 -14.60 -18.82
N ASP A 126 16.31 -13.41 -19.41
CA ASP A 126 16.02 -12.19 -18.69
C ASP A 126 14.51 -12.09 -18.40
N GLU A 127 14.11 -11.52 -17.27
CA GLU A 127 12.70 -11.37 -16.89
C GLU A 127 11.88 -10.56 -17.91
N SER A 128 12.52 -9.77 -18.77
CA SER A 128 11.89 -9.12 -19.92
C SER A 128 11.29 -10.08 -20.95
N GLU A 129 11.77 -11.33 -21.00
CA GLU A 129 11.26 -12.40 -21.86
C GLU A 129 10.06 -13.15 -21.24
N TRP A 130 9.69 -12.85 -19.99
CA TRP A 130 8.56 -13.48 -19.34
C TRP A 130 7.24 -13.02 -19.97
N GLU A 131 6.47 -13.97 -20.50
CA GLU A 131 5.24 -13.72 -21.24
C GLU A 131 4.16 -12.99 -20.43
N GLU A 132 4.13 -13.18 -19.11
CA GLU A 132 3.17 -12.51 -18.22
C GLU A 132 3.70 -11.18 -17.66
N ARG A 133 4.89 -10.72 -18.08
CA ARG A 133 5.52 -9.50 -17.53
C ARG A 133 4.63 -8.27 -17.66
N CYS A 134 4.00 -8.07 -18.82
CA CYS A 134 3.13 -6.90 -19.02
C CYS A 134 1.93 -6.93 -18.07
N ASP A 135 1.32 -8.10 -17.88
CA ASP A 135 0.19 -8.25 -16.95
C ASP A 135 0.63 -8.07 -15.50
N PHE A 136 1.81 -8.56 -15.13
CA PHE A 136 2.43 -8.34 -13.83
C PHE A 136 2.64 -6.84 -13.55
N LEU A 137 3.21 -6.11 -14.50
CA LEU A 137 3.46 -4.67 -14.35
C LEU A 137 2.15 -3.88 -14.21
N ASN A 138 1.12 -4.22 -14.98
CA ASN A 138 -0.21 -3.62 -14.84
C ASN A 138 -0.81 -3.87 -13.45
N ALA A 139 -0.71 -5.10 -12.94
CA ALA A 139 -1.20 -5.44 -11.61
C ALA A 139 -0.42 -4.69 -10.50
N LEU A 140 0.89 -4.52 -10.70
CA LEU A 140 1.73 -3.75 -9.79
C LEU A 140 1.33 -2.27 -9.76
N ASP A 141 1.05 -1.67 -10.92
CA ASP A 141 0.62 -0.27 -11.00
C ASP A 141 -0.77 -0.05 -10.39
N GLU A 142 -1.67 -1.04 -10.49
CA GLU A 142 -2.94 -1.01 -9.76
C GLU A 142 -2.74 -1.02 -8.24
N VAL A 143 -1.88 -1.91 -7.73
CA VAL A 143 -1.54 -1.96 -6.30
C VAL A 143 -0.88 -0.66 -5.84
N ARG A 144 -0.02 -0.05 -6.66
CA ARG A 144 0.57 1.26 -6.35
C ARG A 144 -0.46 2.34 -6.17
N ALA A 145 -1.39 2.47 -7.11
CA ALA A 145 -2.47 3.44 -7.02
C ALA A 145 -3.32 3.24 -5.75
N GLN A 146 -3.55 1.99 -5.34
CA GLN A 146 -4.26 1.68 -4.09
C GLN A 146 -3.43 2.03 -2.85
N LEU A 147 -2.13 1.72 -2.84
CA LEU A 147 -1.22 2.09 -1.74
C LEU A 147 -1.07 3.60 -1.59
N GLN A 148 -1.07 4.37 -2.69
CA GLN A 148 -1.08 5.82 -2.67
C GLN A 148 -2.32 6.37 -1.95
N GLN A 149 -3.50 5.78 -2.16
CA GLN A 149 -4.71 6.18 -1.44
C GLN A 149 -4.60 5.93 0.08
N TYR A 150 -4.02 4.79 0.48
CA TYR A 150 -3.72 4.53 1.90
C TYR A 150 -2.69 5.50 2.47
N ALA A 151 -1.63 5.83 1.72
CA ALA A 151 -0.63 6.81 2.13
C ALA A 151 -1.24 8.20 2.31
N GLY A 152 -2.08 8.65 1.37
CA GLY A 152 -2.83 9.91 1.46
C GLY A 152 -3.75 9.95 2.68
N LEU A 153 -4.44 8.86 2.99
CA LEU A 153 -5.23 8.76 4.21
C LEU A 153 -4.36 8.88 5.48
N PHE A 154 -3.24 8.17 5.53
CA PHE A 154 -2.38 8.19 6.71
C PHE A 154 -1.67 9.53 6.93
N VAL A 155 -1.32 10.25 5.85
CA VAL A 155 -0.72 11.58 5.97
C VAL A 155 -1.75 12.62 6.41
N GLU A 156 -2.99 12.53 5.93
CA GLU A 156 -4.09 13.39 6.40
C GLU A 156 -4.32 13.21 7.91
N VAL A 157 -4.30 11.97 8.39
CA VAL A 157 -4.46 11.63 9.81
C VAL A 157 -3.29 12.11 10.65
N ALA A 158 -2.07 12.05 10.11
CA ALA A 158 -0.87 12.52 10.77
C ALA A 158 -0.78 14.06 10.82
N GLU A 159 -1.63 14.78 10.09
CA GLU A 159 -1.65 16.24 9.97
C GLU A 159 -0.29 16.83 9.54
N VAL A 160 0.43 16.10 8.68
CA VAL A 160 1.70 16.52 8.11
C VAL A 160 1.57 16.78 6.60
N PRO A 161 2.43 17.62 6.01
CA PRO A 161 2.49 17.74 4.56
C PRO A 161 2.86 16.42 3.91
N GLU A 162 2.34 16.19 2.71
CA GLU A 162 2.73 15.03 1.90
C GLU A 162 4.22 15.10 1.54
N LEU A 163 4.93 14.00 1.80
CA LEU A 163 6.37 13.86 1.55
C LEU A 163 6.69 13.28 0.17
N MET A 164 5.69 12.78 -0.54
CA MET A 164 5.83 12.40 -1.95
C MET A 164 5.44 13.62 -2.78
N GLU A 165 6.35 14.09 -3.64
CA GLU A 165 5.95 14.98 -4.72
C GLU A 165 5.03 14.17 -5.64
N GLY A 166 3.78 14.61 -5.80
CA GLY A 166 2.92 14.07 -6.83
C GLY A 166 3.59 14.29 -8.19
N GLU A 167 3.64 13.27 -9.03
CA GLU A 167 3.76 13.46 -10.48
C GLU A 167 2.47 14.13 -11.00
N ASP A 168 2.17 15.35 -10.56
CA ASP A 168 1.15 16.17 -11.18
C ASP A 168 1.82 17.16 -12.15
N ALA A 169 1.66 16.84 -13.43
CA ALA A 169 1.51 17.83 -14.50
C ALA A 169 2.58 18.93 -14.60
N THR A 170 3.78 18.59 -15.09
CA THR A 170 4.55 19.54 -15.91
C THR A 170 4.29 19.28 -17.40
N THR A 171 3.05 19.49 -17.82
CA THR A 171 2.75 20.03 -19.15
C THR A 171 1.82 21.21 -18.92
N THR A 172 2.41 22.41 -18.88
CA THR A 172 2.01 23.64 -19.58
C THR A 172 2.55 24.85 -18.82
N ALA A 173 3.69 25.40 -19.26
CA ALA A 173 3.95 26.84 -19.33
C ALA A 173 5.40 27.11 -19.80
N ALA A 174 5.60 27.19 -21.13
CA ALA A 174 6.41 28.16 -21.87
C ALA A 174 6.73 27.62 -23.28
#